data_AF-A0A834IYP5-F1
#
_entry.id   AF-A0A834IYP5-F1
#
_cell.length_a   1.000
_cell.length_b   1.000
_cell.length_c   1.000
_cell.angle_alpha   90.00
_cell.angle_beta   90.00
_cell.angle_gamma   90.00
#
_symmetry.space_group_name_H-M   'P 1'
#
loop_
_entity.id
_entity.type
_entity.pdbx_description
1 polymer ?
#
loop_
_entity_poly.entity_id
_entity_poly.type
_entity_poly.pdbx_seq_one_letter_code
_entity_poly.pdbx_strand_id
1 'polypeptide(L)'
;MSTEVGERSGRPKEVVTDENIENIHKMILNDRKLKLNEIADTPKILTERVHHIIHEYLGMRKLCVKWVSRELTFDQKQRRVDDSEQCLKMIKSNKP
;
A
#
# COMPACT_ATOMS: atom_id res chain seq x y z
N MET A 1 -40.43 1.70 -34.62
CA MET A 1 -39.02 2.00 -34.93
C MET A 1 -38.22 1.81 -33.65
N SER A 2 -37.70 0.62 -33.41
CA SER A 2 -36.89 0.30 -32.23
C SER A 2 -35.44 0.53 -32.59
N THR A 3 -34.80 1.52 -31.99
CA THR A 3 -33.38 1.80 -32.20
C THR A 3 -32.55 0.86 -31.35
N GLU A 4 -31.85 -0.05 -32.01
CA GLU A 4 -30.80 -0.89 -31.44
C GLU A 4 -29.63 -0.01 -30.95
N VAL A 5 -29.36 -0.06 -29.64
CA VAL A 5 -28.25 0.67 -29.02
C VAL A 5 -27.00 -0.19 -29.21
N GLY A 6 -26.24 0.07 -30.27
CA GLY A 6 -24.96 -0.60 -30.50
C GLY A 6 -24.02 -0.43 -29.31
N GLU A 7 -23.20 -1.46 -29.05
CA GLU A 7 -22.23 -1.47 -27.95
C GLU A 7 -21.35 -0.22 -28.01
N ARG A 8 -21.44 0.64 -26.98
CA ARG A 8 -20.58 1.81 -26.85
C ARG A 8 -19.14 1.33 -26.65
N SER A 9 -18.29 1.52 -27.65
CA SER A 9 -16.84 1.42 -27.47
C SER A 9 -16.42 2.48 -26.44
N GLY A 10 -16.17 2.06 -25.20
CA GLY A 10 -15.68 2.93 -24.15
C GLY A 10 -14.28 3.49 -24.45
N ARG A 11 -13.81 4.41 -23.60
CA ARG A 11 -12.47 5.00 -23.70
C ARG A 11 -11.40 3.90 -23.70
N PRO A 12 -10.43 3.90 -24.64
CA PRO A 12 -9.43 2.84 -24.75
C PRO A 12 -8.63 2.65 -23.45
N LYS A 13 -8.38 1.38 -23.10
CA LYS A 13 -7.60 0.92 -21.93
C LYS A 13 -6.08 0.99 -22.16
N GLU A 14 -5.59 1.88 -23.02
CA GLU A 14 -4.16 1.99 -23.37
C GLU A 14 -3.24 2.17 -22.16
N VAL A 15 -3.75 2.75 -21.07
CA VAL A 15 -2.98 3.08 -19.87
C VAL A 15 -2.91 1.89 -18.90
N VAL A 16 -3.86 0.95 -18.97
CA VAL A 16 -3.92 -0.22 -18.09
C VAL A 16 -3.25 -1.38 -18.80
N THR A 17 -1.93 -1.31 -18.92
CA THR A 17 -1.09 -2.41 -19.39
C THR A 17 -0.64 -3.24 -18.20
N ASP A 18 -0.36 -4.53 -18.42
CA ASP A 18 0.15 -5.43 -17.38
C ASP A 18 1.47 -4.92 -16.79
N GLU A 19 2.32 -4.30 -17.62
CA GLU A 19 3.57 -3.65 -17.20
C GLU A 19 3.32 -2.52 -16.20
N ASN A 20 2.34 -1.64 -16.47
CA ASN A 20 1.99 -0.54 -15.56
C ASN A 20 1.38 -1.05 -14.26
N ILE A 21 0.56 -2.12 -14.33
CA ILE A 21 0.00 -2.76 -13.13
C ILE A 21 1.14 -3.30 -12.25
N GLU A 22 2.08 -4.04 -12.85
CA GLU A 22 3.20 -4.63 -12.11
C GLU A 22 4.12 -3.56 -11.52
N ASN A 23 4.40 -2.49 -12.26
CA ASN A 23 5.21 -1.38 -11.78
C ASN A 23 4.56 -0.67 -10.58
N ILE A 24 3.28 -0.32 -10.69
CA ILE A 24 2.52 0.28 -9.58
C ILE A 24 2.51 -0.66 -8.36
N HIS A 25 2.32 -1.96 -8.59
CA HIS A 25 2.34 -2.95 -7.51
C HIS A 25 3.69 -2.99 -6.78
N LYS A 26 4.81 -3.01 -7.53
CA LYS A 26 6.16 -2.96 -6.96
C LYS A 26 6.41 -1.68 -6.16
N MET A 27 5.98 -0.53 -6.66
CA MET A 27 6.13 0.75 -5.95
C MET A 27 5.42 0.73 -4.60
N ILE A 28 4.17 0.25 -4.55
CA ILE A 28 3.38 0.20 -3.32
C ILE A 28 3.97 -0.80 -2.30
N LEU A 29 4.52 -1.92 -2.76
CA LEU A 29 5.18 -2.89 -1.89
C LEU A 29 6.50 -2.38 -1.31
N ASN A 30 7.25 -1.59 -2.08
CA ASN A 30 8.50 -1.00 -1.61
C ASN A 30 8.26 0.11 -0.57
N ASP A 31 7.30 1.01 -0.83
CA ASP A 31 6.90 2.02 0.15
C ASP A 31 5.38 2.22 0.18
N ARG A 32 4.77 1.71 1.25
CA ARG A 32 3.32 1.82 1.49
C ARG A 32 2.87 3.26 1.83
N LYS A 33 3.80 4.17 2.12
CA LYS A 33 3.49 5.57 2.49
C LYS A 33 3.34 6.49 1.28
N LEU A 34 3.60 6.00 0.07
CA LEU A 34 3.49 6.77 -1.15
C LEU A 34 2.09 7.35 -1.36
N LYS A 35 2.04 8.60 -1.82
CA LYS A 35 0.81 9.27 -2.23
C LYS A 35 0.42 8.86 -3.65
N LEU A 36 -0.87 8.92 -3.95
CA LEU A 36 -1.37 8.63 -5.31
C LEU A 36 -0.68 9.47 -6.39
N ASN A 37 -0.37 10.74 -6.11
CA ASN A 37 0.34 11.62 -7.05
C ASN A 37 1.77 11.14 -7.31
N GLU A 38 2.50 10.73 -6.26
CA GLU A 38 3.88 10.21 -6.40
C GLU A 38 3.90 8.92 -7.23
N ILE A 39 2.88 8.07 -7.04
CA ILE A 39 2.70 6.84 -7.83
C ILE A 39 2.33 7.17 -9.27
N ALA A 40 1.60 8.25 -9.53
CA ALA A 40 1.18 8.70 -10.86
C ALA A 40 2.31 9.37 -11.65
N ASP A 41 3.15 10.15 -10.96
CA ASP A 41 4.24 10.91 -11.57
C ASP A 41 5.31 9.99 -12.16
N THR A 42 5.55 8.84 -11.53
CA THR A 42 6.61 7.90 -11.91
C THR A 42 6.38 7.24 -13.28
N PRO A 43 5.23 6.58 -13.54
CA PRO A 43 4.87 6.08 -14.87
C PRO A 43 4.23 7.17 -15.76
N LYS A 44 4.11 8.41 -15.28
CA LYS A 44 3.41 9.53 -15.96
C LYS A 44 1.97 9.18 -16.36
N ILE A 45 1.27 8.52 -15.45
CA ILE A 45 -0.13 8.10 -15.63
C ILE A 45 -1.04 9.10 -14.94
N LEU A 46 -2.27 9.27 -15.44
CA LEU A 46 -3.29 10.06 -14.74
C LEU A 46 -3.60 9.45 -13.37
N THR A 47 -3.66 10.29 -12.33
CA THR A 47 -3.98 9.88 -10.94
C THR A 47 -5.25 9.03 -10.83
N GLU A 48 -6.29 9.39 -11.57
CA GLU A 48 -7.55 8.63 -11.64
C GLU A 48 -7.35 7.19 -12.14
N ARG A 49 -6.42 6.98 -13.08
CA ARG A 49 -6.10 5.66 -13.61
C ARG A 49 -5.30 4.84 -12.61
N VAL A 50 -4.36 5.47 -11.91
CA VAL A 50 -3.64 4.82 -10.80
C VAL A 50 -4.61 4.38 -9.71
N HIS A 51 -5.55 5.25 -9.32
CA HIS A 51 -6.59 4.92 -8.35
C HIS A 51 -7.42 3.71 -8.81
N HIS A 52 -7.86 3.70 -10.08
CA HIS A 52 -8.59 2.58 -10.66
C HIS A 52 -7.77 1.28 -10.68
N ILE A 53 -6.47 1.33 -11.01
CA ILE A 53 -5.58 0.15 -10.99
C ILE A 53 -5.45 -0.41 -9.58
N ILE A 54 -5.22 0.44 -8.58
CA ILE A 54 -5.06 0.03 -7.18
C ILE A 54 -6.33 -0.65 -6.67
N HIS A 55 -7.50 -0.09 -6.97
CA HIS A 55 -8.76 -0.60 -6.44
C HIS A 55 -9.30 -1.81 -7.23
N GLU A 56 -9.36 -1.74 -8.55
CA GLU A 56 -10.06 -2.74 -9.38
C GLU A 56 -9.14 -3.88 -9.82
N TYR A 57 -7.86 -3.62 -10.08
CA TYR A 57 -6.93 -4.64 -10.60
C TYR A 57 -6.08 -5.26 -9.48
N LEU A 58 -5.59 -4.44 -8.54
CA LEU A 58 -4.80 -4.94 -7.41
C LEU A 58 -5.64 -5.30 -6.18
N GLY A 59 -6.92 -4.92 -6.14
CA GLY A 59 -7.81 -5.18 -5.00
C GLY A 59 -7.35 -4.54 -3.69
N MET A 60 -6.49 -3.52 -3.77
CA MET A 60 -5.87 -2.89 -2.62
C MET A 60 -6.77 -1.78 -2.06
N ARG A 61 -6.72 -1.62 -0.73
CA ARG A 61 -7.42 -0.53 -0.03
C ARG A 61 -6.44 0.23 0.85
N LYS A 62 -6.59 1.55 0.89
CA LYS A 62 -5.87 2.40 1.82
C LYS A 62 -6.35 2.10 3.24
N LEU A 63 -5.48 1.52 4.06
CA LEU A 63 -5.72 1.37 5.48
C LEU A 63 -5.10 2.57 6.20
N CYS A 64 -5.82 3.13 7.18
CA CYS A 64 -5.25 4.15 8.05
C CYS A 64 -4.06 3.55 8.82
N VAL A 65 -2.93 4.25 8.81
CA VAL A 65 -1.77 3.86 9.62
C VAL A 65 -2.11 4.02 11.10
N LYS A 66 -1.61 3.10 11.94
CA LYS A 66 -1.77 3.20 13.38
C LYS A 66 -0.95 4.40 13.89
N TRP A 67 -1.58 5.27 14.68
CA TRP A 67 -0.89 6.39 15.32
C TRP A 67 0.14 5.86 16.31
N VAL A 68 1.40 6.24 16.12
CA VAL A 68 2.50 5.95 17.04
C VAL A 68 2.99 7.29 17.59
N SER A 69 2.88 7.47 18.90
CA SER A 69 3.11 8.77 19.56
C SER A 69 4.53 9.34 19.36
N ARG A 70 5.53 8.50 19.10
CA ARG A 70 6.93 8.94 18.97
C ARG A 70 7.72 8.01 18.07
N GLU A 71 8.52 8.60 17.19
CA GLU A 71 9.55 7.88 16.46
C GLU A 71 10.72 7.59 17.41
N LEU A 72 11.09 6.31 17.53
CA LEU A 72 12.17 5.88 18.40
C LEU A 72 13.50 5.94 17.66
N THR A 73 14.53 6.42 18.34
CA THR A 73 15.91 6.27 17.88
C THR A 73 16.33 4.79 17.91
N PHE A 74 17.44 4.47 17.25
CA PHE A 74 17.99 3.12 17.25
C PHE A 74 18.21 2.60 18.68
N ASP A 75 18.88 3.38 19.53
CA ASP A 75 19.18 3.00 20.92
C ASP A 75 17.90 2.77 21.75
N GLN A 76 16.86 3.58 21.50
CA GLN A 76 15.57 3.43 22.19
C GLN A 76 14.83 2.15 21.76
N LYS A 77 14.97 1.74 20.50
CA LYS A 77 14.44 0.46 20.02
C LYS A 77 15.18 -0.70 20.68
N GLN A 78 16.51 -0.64 20.73
CA GLN A 78 17.33 -1.69 21.34
C GLN A 78 16.98 -1.84 22.83
N ARG A 79 16.93 -0.74 23.58
CA ARG A 79 16.56 -0.78 24.99
C ARG A 79 15.20 -1.42 25.24
N ARG A 80 14.20 -1.11 24.41
CA ARG A 80 12.88 -1.76 24.51
C ARG A 80 12.92 -3.27 24.30
N VAL A 81 13.77 -3.75 23.39
CA VAL A 81 13.96 -5.19 23.18
C VAL A 81 14.61 -5.81 24.42
N ASP A 82 15.70 -5.22 24.90
CA ASP A 82 16.44 -5.70 26.07
C ASP A 82 15.52 -5.78 27.32
N ASP A 83 14.77 -4.71 27.59
CA ASP A 83 13.81 -4.64 28.70
C ASP A 83 12.73 -5.73 28.57
N SER A 84 12.19 -5.91 27.35
CA SER A 84 11.15 -6.91 27.08
C SER A 84 11.68 -8.34 27.27
N GLU A 85 12.91 -8.61 26.83
CA GLU A 85 13.56 -9.90 27.02
C GLU A 85 13.82 -10.19 28.50
N GLN A 86 14.24 -9.19 29.27
CA GLN A 86 14.43 -9.31 30.71
C GLN A 86 13.10 -9.64 31.41
N CYS A 87 12.04 -8.88 31.12
CA CYS A 87 10.71 -9.16 31.66
C CYS A 87 10.23 -10.59 31.30
N LEU A 88 10.44 -11.02 30.05
CA LEU A 88 10.06 -12.35 29.60
C LEU A 88 10.83 -13.45 30.33
N LYS A 89 12.13 -13.28 30.58
CA LYS A 89 12.95 -14.23 31.35
C LYS A 89 12.42 -14.37 32.77
N MET A 90 12.11 -13.26 33.44
CA MET A 90 11.55 -13.27 34.79
C MET A 90 10.20 -13.99 34.87
N ILE A 91 9.32 -13.79 33.88
CA ILE A 91 8.03 -14.48 33.81
C ILE A 91 8.23 -15.99 33.63
N LYS A 92 9.18 -16.40 32.78
CA LYS A 92 9.47 -17.82 32.54
C LYS A 92 10.06 -18.52 33.77
N SER A 93 10.92 -17.84 34.53
CA SER A 93 11.49 -18.39 35.77
C SER A 93 10.50 -18.43 36.93
N ASN A 94 9.44 -17.61 36.89
CA ASN A 94 8.34 -17.61 37.86
C ASN A 94 7.16 -18.52 37.47
N LYS A 95 7.35 -19.45 36.52
CA LYS A 95 6.36 -20.51 36.30
C LYS A 95 6.35 -21.43 37.54
N PRO A 96 5.17 -21.76 38.10
CA PRO A 96 5.05 -22.75 39.17
C PRO A 96 5.50 -24.14 38.72
#